data_AF-A0A9W6ULP4-F1
#
_entry.id   AF-A0A9W6ULP4-F1
#
_cell.length_a   1.000
_cell.length_b   1.000
_cell.length_c   1.000
_cell.angle_alpha   90.00
_cell.angle_beta   90.00
_cell.angle_gamma   90.00
#
_symmetry.space_group_name_H-M   'P 1'
#
loop_
_entity.id
_entity.type
_entity.pdbx_description
1 polymer ?
#
loop_
_entity_poly.entity_id
_entity_poly.type
_entity_poly.pdbx_seq_one_letter_code
_entity_poly.pdbx_strand_id
1 'polypeptide(L)' 'MVMTSRARVRAPELVGKGGWLNTGGKDLSLVDFRGKIVIADFWTFCC' A
#
# COMPACT_ATOMS: atom_id res chain seq x y z
N MET A 1 26.84 19.28 -4.18
CA MET A 1 25.54 18.60 -4.37
C MET A 1 25.35 17.64 -3.20
N VAL A 2 24.60 18.04 -2.17
CA VAL A 2 24.33 17.18 -1.01
C VAL A 2 23.34 16.10 -1.46
N MET A 3 23.77 14.84 -1.52
CA MET A 3 22.83 13.74 -1.65
C MET A 3 22.12 13.56 -0.30
N THR A 4 20.93 14.12 -0.16
CA THR A 4 20.03 13.73 0.93
C THR A 4 19.71 12.25 0.77
N SER A 5 20.29 11.40 1.60
CA SER A 5 19.89 10.00 1.68
C SER A 5 18.42 9.98 2.10
N ARG A 6 17.54 9.54 1.20
CA ARG A 6 16.11 9.41 1.51
C ARG A 6 16.01 8.29 2.54
N ALA A 7 15.56 8.61 3.76
CA ALA A 7 15.38 7.61 4.80
C ALA A 7 14.45 6.50 4.27
N ARG A 8 14.89 5.24 4.36
CA ARG A 8 14.02 4.11 4.03
C ARG A 8 12.98 3.99 5.13
N VAL A 9 11.75 4.39 4.82
CA VAL A 9 10.60 4.16 5.69
C VAL A 9 9.96 2.80 5.37
N ARG A 10 9.43 2.14 6.40
CA ARG A 10 8.54 1.00 6.19
C ARG A 10 7.19 1.53 5.73
N ALA A 11 6.58 0.87 4.75
CA ALA A 11 5.19 1.16 4.41
C ALA A 11 4.30 0.90 5.64
N PRO A 12 3.44 1.85 6.04
CA PRO A 12 2.47 1.63 7.11
C PRO A 12 1.39 0.67 6.62
N GLU A 13 0.75 -0.03 7.54
CA GLU A 13 -0.32 -0.96 7.19
C GLU A 13 -1.54 -0.23 6.62
N LEU A 14 -2.18 -0.85 5.62
CA LEU A 14 -3.35 -0.27 4.98
C LEU A 14 -4.59 -0.54 5.83
N VAL A 15 -5.04 0.51 6.52
CA VAL A 15 -6.22 0.49 7.38
C VAL A 15 -7.30 1.36 6.77
N GLY A 16 -8.56 0.91 6.80
CA GLY A 16 -9.66 1.65 6.19
C GLY A 16 -11.01 0.98 6.39
N LYS A 17 -12.08 1.76 6.23
CA LYS A 17 -13.46 1.26 6.26
C LYS A 17 -13.87 0.79 4.86
N GLY A 18 -14.68 -0.27 4.79
CA GLY A 18 -15.20 -0.81 3.52
C GLY A 18 -14.48 -2.04 2.99
N GLY A 19 -13.35 -2.43 3.60
CA GLY A 19 -12.62 -3.65 3.25
C GLY A 19 -12.02 -3.62 1.84
N TRP A 20 -11.60 -4.79 1.38
CA TRP A 20 -11.01 -4.97 0.06
C TRP A 20 -12.04 -5.41 -0.98
N LEU A 21 -11.94 -4.82 -2.17
CA LEU A 21 -12.69 -5.24 -3.35
C LEU A 21 -11.78 -6.10 -4.26
N ASN A 22 -12.38 -6.98 -5.07
CA ASN A 22 -11.68 -7.86 -6.02
C ASN A 22 -10.69 -8.88 -5.40
N THR A 23 -10.82 -9.20 -4.12
CA THR A 23 -9.97 -10.19 -3.43
C THR A 23 -10.67 -11.53 -3.17
N GLY A 24 -11.92 -11.70 -3.62
CA GLY A 24 -12.75 -12.86 -3.28
C GLY A 24 -13.12 -12.90 -1.79
N GLY A 25 -13.25 -11.73 -1.15
CA GLY A 25 -13.60 -11.61 0.27
C GLY A 25 -12.43 -11.84 1.23
N LYS A 26 -11.19 -11.94 0.71
CA LYS A 26 -10.00 -12.04 1.54
C LYS A 26 -9.51 -10.66 1.94
N ASP A 27 -9.17 -10.51 3.22
CA ASP A 27 -8.40 -9.37 3.67
C ASP A 27 -6.94 -9.51 3.22
N LEU A 28 -6.34 -8.37 2.89
CA LEU A 28 -4.94 -8.29 2.48
C LEU A 28 -4.13 -7.50 3.51
N SER A 29 -2.93 -7.99 3.81
CA SER A 29 -1.90 -7.28 4.55
C SER A 29 -0.67 -7.04 3.69
N LEU A 30 0.09 -5.95 3.95
CA LEU A 30 1.35 -5.69 3.28
C LEU A 30 2.41 -6.78 3.55
N VAL A 31 2.27 -7.55 4.63
CA VAL A 31 3.16 -8.70 4.89
C VAL A 31 3.02 -9.79 3.83
N ASP A 32 1.82 -9.96 3.28
CA ASP A 32 1.52 -10.99 2.27
C ASP A 32 2.24 -10.73 0.93
N PHE A 33 2.67 -9.48 0.71
CA PHE A 33 3.33 -9.04 -0.52
C PHE A 33 4.84 -8.88 -0.41
N ARG A 34 5.46 -9.36 0.68
CA ARG A 34 6.93 -9.35 0.81
C ARG A 34 7.59 -10.06 -0.38
N GLY A 35 8.64 -9.46 -0.91
CA GLY A 35 9.33 -9.94 -2.12
C GLY A 35 8.71 -9.48 -3.44
N LYS A 36 7.63 -8.70 -3.40
CA LYS A 36 7.00 -8.08 -4.58
C LYS A 36 7.16 -6.57 -4.57
N ILE A 37 7.06 -5.95 -5.75
CA ILE A 37 6.86 -4.51 -5.88
C ILE A 37 5.36 -4.26 -5.81
N VAL A 38 4.94 -3.36 -4.93
CA VAL A 38 3.54 -2.98 -4.71
C VAL A 38 3.38 -1.50 -5.02
N ILE A 39 2.34 -1.16 -5.78
CA ILE A 39 1.95 0.23 -6.08
C ILE A 39 0.68 0.53 -5.30
N ALA A 40 0.71 1.57 -4.48
CA ALA A 40 -0.48 2.14 -3.86
C ALA A 40 -0.95 3.32 -4.73
N ASP A 41 -2.10 3.15 -5.37
CA ASP A 41 -2.73 4.18 -6.21
C ASP A 41 -3.91 4.79 -5.45
N PHE A 42 -3.84 6.09 -5.20
CA PHE A 42 -4.85 6.81 -4.43
C PHE A 42 -5.88 7.42 -5.37
N TRP A 43 -7.11 6.91 -5.33
CA TRP A 43 -8.20 7.32 -6.20
C TRP A 43 -9.53 7.39 -5.45
N THR A 44 -10.52 8.02 -6.06
CA THR A 44 -11.93 7.96 -5.65
C THR A 44 -12.82 7.88 -6.88
N PHE A 45 -14.02 7.34 -6.72
CA PHE A 45 -14.94 7.05 -7.82
C PHE A 45 -15.35 8.26 -8.66
N CYS A 46 -15.52 9.43 -8.02
CA CYS A 46 -16.11 10.62 -8.64
C CYS A 46 -15.17 11.83 -8.75
N CYS A 47 -13.85 11.60 -8.77
CA CYS A 47 -12.88 12.66 -9.11
C CYS A 47 -13.11 13.20 -10.53
#